data_AF-A0A3C0CBN1-F1
#
_entry.id   AF-A0A3C0CBN1-F1
#
_cell.length_a   1.000
_cell.length_b   1.000
_cell.length_c   1.000
_cell.angle_alpha   90.00
_cell.angle_beta   90.00
_cell.angle_gamma   90.00
#
_symmetry.space_group_name_H-M   'P 1'
#
loop_
_entity.id
_entity.type
_entity.pdbx_description
1 polymer ?
#
loop_
_entity_poly.entity_id
_entity_poly.type
_entity_poly.pdbx_seq_one_letter_code
_entity_poly.pdbx_strand_id
1 'polypeptide(L)'
;MNISKRMGKLLTLIAALILSVVLVVSLKTYLTDSQIQISFNVSPAVTGKYRATFYFTDEPGRNIDPNNKEYIVSQDKDLTAGRFTQIEFKKLIRPHKKLQKFQLTLSYIGDPNAVNNTSVDIRHIQLSRSTVKQLEDSYRITFNGAAANFIQANDLNLKPRYTHFAVFGILIITFIGTGVFYKLLRFVLNQRSMQQSHYADIAFILAIVVTLAIPTIGINTTPNIPEPNENRMLAEYKPFFTNDWHRPINLTYMKDFENWFNDRFGARNDLVSLKKQIDLHFNEIIYSKTALCQKFNSWCFLNRKTFDEIGNVIEKYSFPKINIPYIRKIVEKTNIPIIILNYPMKTEIYPEKIQIVTHKVKKAKVMFSDYAQKVFEKELGNRVKIINLKEFFLKHKKDNDLIYFVDEHHATEYGNKLVVDYLAKILNFKPIEYESQNLNIATGEFFRSTKDYWARRKYGETFGETFGGHYTGIENKYFRQNYYKTYSLSNEYQNNIEIKYEKNCDAFINLHNKNIKKALKVYVLGNSFVETFSKMLITSVSDVYRRRVNTKCGPNALNSEKVISEIKNIMPDLIIIPFYADTFNKMQ
;
A
#
# COMPACT_ATOMS: atom_id res chain seq x y z
N MET A 1 -32.03 -37.41 -38.93
CA MET A 1 -31.20 -38.58 -38.54
C MET A 1 -31.31 -38.76 -37.03
N ASN A 2 -32.07 -39.77 -36.56
CA ASN A 2 -32.23 -40.04 -35.13
C ASN A 2 -31.08 -40.91 -34.63
N ILE A 3 -30.12 -40.30 -33.93
CA ILE A 3 -29.08 -41.03 -33.22
C ILE A 3 -29.75 -41.82 -32.10
N SER A 4 -29.72 -43.16 -32.17
CA SER A 4 -30.37 -44.00 -31.17
C SER A 4 -29.80 -43.72 -29.77
N LYS A 5 -30.61 -43.90 -28.71
CA LYS A 5 -30.16 -43.75 -27.30
C LYS A 5 -28.90 -44.57 -26.99
N ARG A 6 -28.70 -45.71 -27.67
CA ARG A 6 -27.50 -46.54 -27.54
C ARG A 6 -26.28 -45.87 -28.16
N MET A 7 -26.44 -45.22 -29.32
CA MET A 7 -25.37 -44.51 -30.01
C MET A 7 -24.95 -43.22 -29.26
N GLY A 8 -25.88 -42.54 -28.59
CA GLY A 8 -25.56 -41.41 -27.70
C GLY A 8 -24.74 -41.81 -26.47
N LYS A 9 -25.00 -42.98 -25.87
CA LYS A 9 -24.19 -43.52 -24.76
C LYS A 9 -22.79 -43.92 -25.23
N LEU A 10 -22.69 -44.55 -26.39
CA LEU A 10 -21.41 -44.96 -26.98
C LEU A 10 -20.51 -43.74 -27.29
N LEU A 11 -21.07 -42.68 -27.88
CA LEU A 11 -20.33 -41.44 -28.16
C LEU A 11 -19.82 -40.74 -26.88
N THR A 12 -20.62 -40.77 -25.82
CA THR A 12 -20.22 -40.21 -24.51
C THR A 12 -19.04 -41.00 -23.91
N LEU A 13 -19.05 -42.33 -24.04
CA LEU A 13 -17.99 -43.20 -23.52
C LEU A 13 -16.68 -43.00 -24.30
N ILE A 14 -16.77 -42.89 -25.63
CA ILE A 14 -15.62 -42.62 -26.50
C ILE A 14 -14.99 -41.26 -26.18
N ALA A 15 -15.82 -40.23 -25.96
CA ALA A 15 -15.33 -38.90 -25.59
C ALA A 15 -14.61 -38.90 -24.24
N ALA A 16 -15.14 -39.60 -23.23
CA ALA A 16 -14.51 -39.71 -21.91
C ALA A 16 -13.15 -40.44 -21.96
N LEU A 17 -13.04 -41.48 -22.80
CA LEU A 17 -11.79 -42.22 -23.00
C LEU A 17 -10.72 -41.35 -23.68
N ILE A 18 -11.09 -40.65 -24.75
CA ILE A 18 -10.18 -39.73 -25.47
C ILE A 18 -9.66 -38.64 -24.53
N LEU A 19 -10.54 -38.03 -23.73
CA LEU A 19 -10.17 -36.99 -22.77
C LEU A 19 -9.20 -37.49 -21.68
N SER A 20 -9.40 -38.72 -21.20
CA SER A 20 -8.53 -39.33 -20.19
C SER A 20 -7.12 -39.61 -20.74
N VAL A 21 -7.03 -40.08 -21.99
CA VAL A 21 -5.74 -40.32 -22.66
C VAL A 21 -5.00 -39.00 -22.93
N VAL A 22 -5.70 -37.97 -23.38
CA VAL A 22 -5.13 -36.63 -23.59
C VAL A 22 -4.58 -36.05 -22.28
N LEU A 23 -5.29 -36.24 -21.15
CA LEU A 23 -4.83 -35.79 -19.83
C LEU A 23 -3.52 -36.47 -19.40
N VAL A 24 -3.42 -37.79 -19.54
CA VAL A 24 -2.22 -38.57 -19.14
C VAL A 24 -1.02 -38.24 -20.03
N VAL A 25 -1.22 -38.12 -21.35
CA VAL A 25 -0.16 -37.73 -22.29
C VAL A 25 0.31 -36.30 -22.02
N SER A 26 -0.59 -35.37 -21.71
CA SER A 26 -0.26 -33.99 -21.37
C SER A 26 0.52 -33.89 -20.06
N LEU A 27 0.15 -34.67 -19.04
CA LEU A 27 0.89 -34.76 -17.76
C LEU A 27 2.29 -35.36 -17.93
N LYS A 28 2.44 -36.41 -18.75
CA LYS A 28 3.74 -37.04 -19.02
C LYS A 28 4.67 -36.11 -19.80
N THR A 29 4.13 -35.39 -20.79
CA THR A 29 4.87 -34.39 -21.59
C THR A 29 5.28 -33.19 -20.72
N TYR A 30 4.40 -32.72 -19.84
CA TYR A 30 4.70 -31.67 -18.84
C TYR A 30 5.85 -32.04 -17.89
N LEU A 31 5.93 -33.32 -17.47
CA LEU A 31 7.00 -33.79 -16.59
C LEU A 31 8.35 -33.95 -17.31
N THR A 32 8.33 -34.17 -18.63
CA THR A 32 9.55 -34.38 -19.44
C THR A 32 10.14 -33.09 -20.02
N ASP A 33 9.33 -32.04 -20.25
CA ASP A 33 9.77 -30.74 -20.81
C ASP A 33 10.39 -29.76 -19.78
N SER A 34 10.60 -30.18 -18.53
CA SER A 34 11.11 -29.33 -17.44
C SER A 34 12.63 -29.32 -17.24
N GLN A 35 13.40 -29.87 -18.19
CA GLN A 35 14.86 -29.99 -18.08
C GLN A 35 15.57 -28.81 -18.75
N ILE A 36 16.42 -28.11 -18.00
CA ILE A 36 17.32 -27.10 -18.57
C ILE A 36 18.55 -27.82 -19.11
N GLN A 37 18.80 -27.66 -20.42
CA GLN A 37 20.01 -28.11 -21.09
C GLN A 37 20.92 -26.90 -21.27
N ILE A 38 22.15 -27.00 -20.74
CA ILE A 38 23.21 -26.01 -20.97
C ILE A 38 24.38 -26.67 -21.69
N SER A 39 24.99 -25.95 -22.62
CA SER A 39 26.21 -26.41 -23.29
C SER A 39 27.25 -25.30 -23.48
N PHE A 40 28.51 -25.71 -23.51
CA PHE A 40 29.68 -24.84 -23.66
C PHE A 40 30.57 -25.39 -24.77
N ASN A 41 31.00 -24.56 -25.72
CA ASN A 41 32.08 -24.95 -26.64
C ASN A 41 33.42 -24.51 -26.06
N VAL A 42 34.30 -25.47 -25.77
CA VAL A 42 35.58 -25.20 -25.10
C VAL A 42 36.77 -25.70 -25.92
N SER A 43 37.89 -24.97 -25.88
CA SER A 43 39.15 -25.34 -26.53
C SER A 43 40.34 -25.09 -25.59
N PRO A 44 40.96 -26.14 -25.03
CA PRO A 44 42.15 -25.97 -24.20
C PRO A 44 43.41 -25.73 -25.05
N ALA A 45 44.48 -25.25 -24.42
CA ALA A 45 45.82 -25.17 -25.02
C ALA A 45 46.56 -26.53 -25.01
N VAL A 46 46.09 -27.50 -24.21
CA VAL A 46 46.72 -28.81 -24.02
C VAL A 46 45.71 -29.92 -24.33
N THR A 47 46.15 -30.96 -25.03
CA THR A 47 45.32 -32.12 -25.34
C THR A 47 45.28 -33.09 -24.17
N GLY A 48 44.10 -33.57 -23.80
CA GLY A 48 43.94 -34.70 -22.89
C GLY A 48 42.55 -34.76 -22.26
N LYS A 49 42.44 -35.50 -21.15
CA LYS A 49 41.16 -35.76 -20.49
C LYS A 49 40.85 -34.72 -19.42
N TYR A 50 39.67 -34.14 -19.48
CA TYR A 50 39.20 -33.10 -18.54
C TYR A 50 37.91 -33.53 -17.86
N ARG A 51 37.79 -33.22 -16.57
CA ARG A 51 36.52 -33.26 -15.83
C ARG A 51 35.86 -31.89 -15.91
N ALA A 52 34.71 -31.83 -16.56
CA ALA A 52 33.89 -30.64 -16.63
C ALA A 52 32.80 -30.71 -15.58
N THR A 53 32.83 -29.77 -14.63
CA THR A 53 31.85 -29.67 -13.55
C THR A 53 31.10 -28.36 -13.65
N PHE A 54 29.78 -28.45 -13.76
CA PHE A 54 28.88 -27.31 -13.76
C PHE A 54 28.24 -27.14 -12.39
N TYR A 55 28.41 -25.95 -11.82
CA TYR A 55 27.82 -25.51 -10.57
C TYR A 55 26.81 -24.40 -10.83
N PHE A 56 25.74 -24.36 -10.07
CA PHE A 56 24.79 -23.25 -10.15
C PHE A 56 24.15 -22.89 -8.80
N THR A 57 23.57 -21.70 -8.73
CA THR A 57 22.68 -21.32 -7.64
C THR A 57 21.51 -20.51 -8.19
N ASP A 58 20.34 -20.74 -7.62
CA ASP A 58 19.10 -20.02 -7.93
C ASP A 58 18.67 -19.09 -6.77
N GLU A 59 19.55 -18.89 -5.78
CA GLU A 59 19.34 -18.03 -4.62
C GLU A 59 19.98 -16.64 -4.81
N PRO A 60 19.20 -15.54 -4.75
CA PRO A 60 19.73 -14.19 -4.92
C PRO A 60 20.76 -13.85 -3.84
N GLY A 61 21.94 -13.38 -4.25
CA GLY A 61 23.01 -12.95 -3.34
C GLY A 61 23.87 -14.07 -2.74
N ARG A 62 23.53 -15.35 -2.94
CA ARG A 62 24.35 -16.47 -2.46
C ARG A 62 25.52 -16.76 -3.41
N ASN A 63 26.63 -17.22 -2.85
CA ASN A 63 27.78 -17.72 -3.63
C ASN A 63 27.57 -19.20 -3.96
N ILE A 64 28.23 -19.64 -5.04
CA ILE A 64 28.21 -21.04 -5.45
C ILE A 64 28.84 -21.90 -4.36
N ASP A 65 28.10 -22.90 -3.88
CA ASP A 65 28.57 -23.85 -2.87
C ASP A 65 29.01 -25.16 -3.56
N PRO A 66 30.33 -25.42 -3.64
CA PRO A 66 30.85 -26.60 -4.32
C PRO A 66 30.58 -27.92 -3.58
N ASN A 67 30.01 -27.88 -2.37
CA ASN A 67 29.67 -29.08 -1.60
C ASN A 67 28.20 -29.50 -1.75
N ASN A 68 27.36 -28.66 -2.38
CA ASN A 68 25.95 -28.98 -2.56
C ASN A 68 25.73 -29.91 -3.76
N LYS A 69 25.62 -31.21 -3.49
CA LYS A 69 25.45 -32.26 -4.51
C LYS A 69 24.20 -32.10 -5.39
N GLU A 70 23.21 -31.30 -4.99
CA GLU A 70 22.00 -31.04 -5.79
C GLU A 70 22.26 -30.02 -6.92
N TYR A 71 23.29 -29.19 -6.82
CA TYR A 71 23.61 -28.13 -7.78
C TYR A 71 24.89 -28.39 -8.57
N ILE A 72 25.31 -29.66 -8.65
CA ILE A 72 26.56 -30.08 -9.28
C ILE A 72 26.28 -31.16 -10.32
N VAL A 73 26.68 -30.91 -11.56
CA VAL A 73 26.70 -31.95 -12.59
C VAL A 73 28.09 -32.03 -13.20
N SER A 74 28.70 -33.21 -13.15
CA SER A 74 30.05 -33.46 -13.67
C SER A 74 30.03 -34.50 -14.78
N GLN A 75 30.92 -34.34 -15.76
CA GLN A 75 31.23 -35.34 -16.77
C GLN A 75 32.68 -35.23 -17.21
N ASP A 76 33.29 -36.37 -17.56
CA ASP A 76 34.63 -36.41 -18.11
C ASP A 76 34.56 -36.35 -19.65
N LYS A 77 35.47 -35.58 -20.26
CA LYS A 77 35.53 -35.37 -21.71
C LYS A 77 36.98 -35.25 -22.18
N ASP A 78 37.31 -35.94 -23.26
CA ASP A 78 38.59 -35.74 -23.95
C ASP A 78 38.51 -34.49 -24.83
N LEU A 79 39.47 -33.59 -24.63
CA LEU A 79 39.56 -32.32 -25.35
C LEU A 79 40.90 -32.24 -26.09
N THR A 80 40.88 -31.66 -27.29
CA THR A 80 42.07 -31.51 -28.14
C THR A 80 42.50 -30.05 -28.18
N ALA A 81 43.80 -29.81 -28.07
CA ALA A 81 44.38 -28.47 -28.10
C ALA A 81 43.97 -27.70 -29.38
N GLY A 82 43.52 -26.46 -29.21
CA GLY A 82 43.15 -25.58 -30.33
C GLY A 82 41.86 -25.95 -31.09
N ARG A 83 41.17 -27.05 -30.71
CA ARG A 83 39.88 -27.45 -31.29
C ARG A 83 38.72 -27.22 -30.30
N PHE A 84 37.67 -26.54 -30.75
CA PHE A 84 36.45 -26.37 -29.94
C PHE A 84 35.63 -27.66 -29.89
N THR A 85 35.27 -28.07 -28.68
CA THR A 85 34.44 -29.24 -28.41
C THR A 85 33.26 -28.84 -27.53
N GLN A 86 32.04 -29.27 -27.89
CA GLN A 86 30.84 -28.99 -27.12
C GLN A 86 30.74 -29.94 -25.91
N ILE A 87 30.54 -29.36 -24.74
CA ILE A 87 30.26 -30.04 -23.47
C ILE A 87 28.82 -29.72 -23.09
N GLU A 88 27.99 -30.75 -22.92
CA GLU A 88 26.54 -30.60 -22.74
C GLU A 88 26.05 -31.28 -21.46
N PHE A 89 25.28 -30.56 -20.65
CA PHE A 89 24.74 -31.06 -19.39
C PHE A 89 23.22 -31.25 -19.52
N LYS A 90 22.77 -32.51 -19.67
CA LYS A 90 21.37 -32.90 -20.00
C LYS A 90 20.45 -33.20 -18.80
N LYS A 91 20.93 -33.10 -17.56
CA LYS A 91 20.17 -33.49 -16.36
C LYS A 91 20.36 -32.51 -15.21
N LEU A 92 20.22 -31.21 -15.47
CA LEU A 92 20.17 -30.23 -14.39
C LEU A 92 18.83 -30.40 -13.66
N ILE A 93 18.86 -31.04 -12.51
CA ILE A 93 17.67 -31.19 -11.66
C ILE A 93 17.31 -29.79 -11.14
N ARG A 94 16.19 -29.29 -11.67
CA ARG A 94 15.33 -28.21 -11.16
C ARG A 94 16.01 -27.08 -10.36
N PRO A 95 16.43 -25.98 -11.00
CA PRO A 95 16.32 -24.68 -10.34
C PRO A 95 14.83 -24.35 -10.24
N HIS A 96 14.29 -24.30 -9.03
CA HIS A 96 12.89 -23.91 -8.77
C HIS A 96 12.70 -22.38 -8.87
N LYS A 97 13.80 -21.64 -9.04
CA LYS A 97 13.85 -20.18 -9.21
C LYS A 97 14.68 -19.81 -10.46
N LYS A 98 14.88 -18.51 -10.70
CA LYS A 98 15.75 -17.98 -11.77
C LYS A 98 17.20 -18.41 -11.51
N LEU A 99 17.93 -18.86 -12.54
CA LEU A 99 19.38 -19.11 -12.45
C LEU A 99 20.11 -17.79 -12.16
N GLN A 100 20.59 -17.61 -10.94
CA GLN A 100 21.19 -16.35 -10.48
C GLN A 100 22.68 -16.26 -10.84
N LYS A 101 23.43 -17.35 -10.61
CA LYS A 101 24.85 -17.47 -10.94
C LYS A 101 25.16 -18.91 -11.37
N PHE A 102 26.15 -19.07 -12.24
CA PHE A 102 26.69 -20.38 -12.57
C PHE A 102 28.21 -20.34 -12.71
N GLN A 103 28.84 -21.49 -12.52
CA GLN A 103 30.27 -21.70 -12.72
C GLN A 103 30.50 -22.98 -13.51
N LEU A 104 31.34 -22.90 -14.53
CA LEU A 104 31.94 -24.05 -15.18
C LEU A 104 33.37 -24.19 -14.66
N THR A 105 33.72 -25.39 -14.19
CA THR A 105 35.08 -25.77 -13.81
C THR A 105 35.57 -26.85 -14.76
N LEU A 106 36.76 -26.65 -15.34
CA LEU A 106 37.46 -27.66 -16.12
C LEU A 106 38.71 -28.09 -15.35
N SER A 107 38.77 -29.35 -14.97
CA SER A 107 39.91 -29.93 -14.24
C SER A 107 40.63 -30.95 -15.13
N TYR A 108 41.92 -30.72 -15.40
CA TYR A 108 42.76 -31.66 -16.15
C TYR A 108 43.03 -32.92 -15.30
N ILE A 109 42.84 -34.10 -15.89
CA ILE A 109 42.99 -35.40 -15.20
C ILE A 109 44.42 -35.98 -15.40
N GLY A 110 45.30 -35.26 -16.10
CA GLY A 110 46.73 -35.62 -16.24
C GLY A 110 47.65 -34.86 -15.28
N ASP A 111 48.93 -34.71 -15.62
CA ASP A 111 49.91 -33.95 -14.83
C ASP A 111 49.49 -32.46 -14.72
N PRO A 112 49.21 -31.93 -13.51
CA PRO A 112 48.85 -30.54 -13.29
C PRO A 112 49.87 -29.53 -13.83
N ASN A 113 51.15 -29.89 -13.84
CA ASN A 113 52.22 -29.01 -14.31
C ASN A 113 52.15 -28.76 -15.82
N ALA A 114 51.56 -29.69 -16.57
CA ALA A 114 51.42 -29.58 -18.02
C ALA A 114 50.42 -28.49 -18.44
N VAL A 115 49.47 -28.14 -17.57
CA VAL A 115 48.41 -27.15 -17.86
C VAL A 115 48.54 -25.87 -17.05
N ASN A 116 49.38 -25.82 -16.01
CA ASN A 116 49.51 -24.64 -15.17
C ASN A 116 49.92 -23.39 -15.98
N ASN A 117 49.25 -22.26 -15.75
CA ASN A 117 49.42 -21.02 -16.51
C ASN A 117 49.08 -21.08 -18.01
N THR A 118 48.50 -22.19 -18.50
CA THR A 118 47.96 -22.28 -19.87
C THR A 118 46.49 -21.83 -19.90
N SER A 119 45.93 -21.58 -21.08
CA SER A 119 44.56 -21.06 -21.22
C SER A 119 43.56 -22.02 -21.87
N VAL A 120 42.28 -21.82 -21.58
CA VAL A 120 41.13 -22.39 -22.30
C VAL A 120 40.28 -21.27 -22.85
N ASP A 121 39.91 -21.41 -24.13
CA ASP A 121 38.93 -20.54 -24.78
C ASP A 121 37.53 -21.17 -24.71
N ILE A 122 36.53 -20.39 -24.31
CA ILE A 122 35.10 -20.76 -24.20
C ILE A 122 34.28 -19.89 -25.15
N ARG A 123 33.40 -20.51 -25.93
CA ARG A 123 32.52 -19.85 -26.90
C ARG A 123 31.11 -20.45 -26.87
N HIS A 124 30.15 -19.68 -27.40
CA HIS A 124 28.80 -20.12 -27.77
C HIS A 124 28.08 -20.87 -26.64
N ILE A 125 27.87 -20.20 -25.50
CA ILE A 125 27.14 -20.78 -24.37
C ILE A 125 25.65 -20.84 -24.75
N GLN A 126 25.08 -22.05 -24.82
CA GLN A 126 23.69 -22.26 -25.24
C GLN A 126 22.84 -22.77 -24.07
N LEU A 127 21.65 -22.19 -23.90
CA LEU A 127 20.64 -22.58 -22.92
C LEU A 127 19.33 -22.88 -23.65
N SER A 128 18.88 -24.14 -23.61
CA SER A 128 17.61 -24.65 -24.18
C SER A 128 17.20 -24.04 -25.54
N ARG A 129 17.70 -24.64 -26.62
CA ARG A 129 17.30 -24.48 -28.04
C ARG A 129 17.26 -23.05 -28.62
N SER A 130 17.70 -22.02 -27.90
CA SER A 130 17.90 -20.68 -28.44
C SER A 130 19.21 -20.08 -27.92
N THR A 131 19.97 -19.44 -28.81
CA THR A 131 21.18 -18.71 -28.45
C THR A 131 20.76 -17.54 -27.56
N VAL A 132 21.19 -17.52 -26.31
CA VAL A 132 20.99 -16.35 -25.44
C VAL A 132 21.90 -15.25 -26.00
N LYS A 133 21.32 -14.27 -26.70
CA LYS A 133 22.05 -13.15 -27.34
C LYS A 133 23.03 -12.40 -26.40
N GLN A 134 22.88 -12.55 -25.08
CA GLN A 134 23.77 -11.97 -24.07
C GLN A 134 25.06 -12.76 -23.79
N LEU A 135 25.29 -13.91 -24.44
CA LEU A 135 26.46 -14.79 -24.21
C LEU A 135 27.18 -15.17 -25.52
N GLU A 136 27.18 -14.26 -26.51
CA GLU A 136 27.91 -14.46 -27.78
C GLU A 136 29.43 -14.19 -27.68
N ASP A 137 29.90 -13.65 -26.56
CA ASP A 137 31.31 -13.31 -26.35
C ASP A 137 32.22 -14.55 -26.18
N SER A 138 33.45 -14.45 -26.67
CA SER A 138 34.49 -15.44 -26.44
C SER A 138 35.27 -15.13 -25.16
N TYR A 139 35.35 -16.08 -24.23
CA TYR A 139 36.03 -15.92 -22.95
C TYR A 139 37.31 -16.76 -22.93
N ARG A 140 38.41 -16.18 -22.43
CA ARG A 140 39.66 -16.91 -22.18
C ARG A 140 39.89 -17.00 -20.68
N ILE A 141 39.99 -18.22 -20.15
CA ILE A 141 40.30 -18.50 -18.74
C ILE A 141 41.66 -19.19 -18.64
N THR A 142 42.38 -18.98 -17.54
CA THR A 142 43.73 -19.54 -17.31
C THR A 142 43.67 -20.60 -16.22
N PHE A 143 44.42 -21.69 -16.40
CA PHE A 143 44.59 -22.72 -15.38
C PHE A 143 45.45 -22.24 -14.23
N ASN A 144 44.98 -22.49 -13.01
CA ASN A 144 45.76 -22.36 -11.78
C ASN A 144 45.93 -23.77 -11.20
N GLY A 145 47.12 -24.35 -11.34
CA GLY A 145 47.33 -25.78 -11.15
C GLY A 145 46.57 -26.59 -12.20
N ALA A 146 45.81 -27.60 -11.77
CA ALA A 146 45.05 -28.48 -12.68
C ALA A 146 43.67 -27.94 -13.11
N ALA A 147 43.18 -26.82 -12.56
CA ALA A 147 41.81 -26.38 -12.76
C ALA A 147 41.70 -24.96 -13.35
N ALA A 148 40.71 -24.76 -14.21
CA ALA A 148 40.32 -23.47 -14.74
C ALA A 148 38.83 -23.23 -14.45
N ASN A 149 38.51 -22.04 -13.93
CA ASN A 149 37.15 -21.69 -13.49
C ASN A 149 36.59 -20.54 -14.32
N PHE A 150 35.39 -20.72 -14.86
CA PHE A 150 34.60 -19.67 -15.49
C PHE A 150 33.37 -19.41 -14.64
N ILE A 151 33.19 -18.17 -14.17
CA ILE A 151 32.07 -17.76 -13.32
C ILE A 151 31.32 -16.63 -14.01
N GLN A 152 30.02 -16.81 -14.26
CA GLN A 152 29.16 -15.74 -14.75
C GLN A 152 28.34 -15.17 -13.58
N ALA A 153 28.54 -13.87 -13.29
CA ALA A 153 28.05 -13.23 -12.07
C ALA A 153 26.66 -12.56 -12.18
N ASN A 154 25.97 -12.62 -13.33
CA ASN A 154 24.74 -11.85 -13.58
C ASN A 154 23.47 -12.70 -13.66
N ASP A 155 22.36 -12.16 -13.12
CA ASP A 155 20.99 -12.72 -13.18
C ASP A 155 20.54 -12.83 -14.64
N LEU A 156 20.68 -14.02 -15.22
CA LEU A 156 20.34 -14.30 -16.62
C LEU A 156 18.84 -14.16 -16.90
N ASN A 157 18.01 -13.94 -15.86
CA ASN A 157 16.58 -13.65 -15.96
C ASN A 157 15.80 -14.70 -16.77
N LEU A 158 16.31 -15.94 -16.82
CA LEU A 158 15.71 -17.05 -17.55
C LEU A 158 14.50 -17.56 -16.76
N LYS A 159 13.30 -17.29 -17.29
CA LYS A 159 12.03 -17.78 -16.76
C LYS A 159 11.69 -19.12 -17.44
N PRO A 160 11.35 -20.18 -16.71
CA PRO A 160 10.69 -21.32 -17.32
C PRO A 160 9.34 -20.86 -17.89
N ARG A 161 9.05 -21.18 -19.15
CA ARG A 161 7.71 -21.03 -19.72
C ARG A 161 6.83 -22.14 -19.15
N TYR A 162 5.82 -21.79 -18.36
CA TYR A 162 4.74 -22.70 -18.01
C TYR A 162 3.46 -22.31 -18.77
N THR A 163 2.87 -23.27 -19.47
CA THR A 163 1.60 -23.12 -20.18
C THR A 163 0.39 -23.40 -19.26
N HIS A 164 -0.61 -22.52 -19.36
CA HIS A 164 -1.82 -22.31 -18.54
C HIS A 164 -2.82 -23.50 -18.36
N PHE A 165 -2.39 -24.75 -18.44
CA PHE A 165 -3.28 -25.92 -18.58
C PHE A 165 -4.20 -26.20 -17.37
N ALA A 166 -3.76 -25.88 -16.14
CA ALA A 166 -4.56 -26.10 -14.92
C ALA A 166 -5.74 -25.13 -14.77
N VAL A 167 -5.59 -23.91 -15.30
CA VAL A 167 -6.68 -22.91 -15.37
C VAL A 167 -7.73 -23.35 -16.39
N PHE A 168 -7.31 -23.92 -17.53
CA PHE A 168 -8.23 -24.51 -18.50
C PHE A 168 -8.98 -25.73 -17.94
N GLY A 169 -8.33 -26.58 -17.15
CA GLY A 169 -8.98 -27.75 -16.53
C GLY A 169 -10.14 -27.41 -15.59
N ILE A 170 -9.95 -26.40 -14.73
CA ILE A 170 -10.99 -25.94 -13.79
C ILE A 170 -12.12 -25.25 -14.57
N LEU A 171 -11.78 -24.42 -15.57
CA LEU A 171 -12.77 -23.80 -16.46
C LEU A 171 -13.60 -24.83 -17.23
N ILE A 172 -12.99 -25.92 -17.72
CA ILE A 172 -13.67 -27.00 -18.43
C ILE A 172 -14.63 -27.77 -17.49
N ILE A 173 -14.22 -28.03 -16.23
CA ILE A 173 -15.08 -28.71 -15.24
C ILE A 173 -16.29 -27.85 -14.87
N THR A 174 -16.08 -26.55 -14.65
CA THR A 174 -17.17 -25.60 -14.39
C THR A 174 -18.08 -25.44 -15.62
N PHE A 175 -17.51 -25.45 -16.83
CA PHE A 175 -18.25 -25.40 -18.10
C PHE A 175 -19.13 -26.66 -18.32
N ILE A 176 -18.62 -27.86 -18.04
CA ILE A 176 -19.36 -29.12 -18.14
C ILE A 176 -20.47 -29.19 -17.08
N GLY A 177 -20.18 -28.81 -15.83
CA GLY A 177 -21.16 -28.82 -14.74
C GLY A 177 -22.34 -27.87 -15.00
N THR A 178 -22.07 -26.69 -15.55
CA THR A 178 -23.10 -25.71 -15.92
C THR A 178 -23.93 -26.18 -17.12
N GLY A 179 -23.32 -26.88 -18.08
CA GLY A 179 -24.00 -27.49 -19.23
C GLY A 179 -24.95 -28.64 -18.86
N VAL A 180 -24.61 -29.43 -17.85
CA VAL A 180 -25.49 -30.50 -17.31
C VAL A 180 -26.68 -29.89 -16.56
N PHE A 181 -26.46 -28.87 -15.74
CA PHE A 181 -27.51 -28.15 -15.02
C PHE A 181 -28.51 -27.46 -15.98
N TYR A 182 -28.00 -26.83 -17.05
CA TYR A 182 -28.82 -26.21 -18.09
C TYR A 182 -29.69 -27.23 -18.86
N LYS A 183 -29.18 -28.44 -19.15
CA LYS A 183 -29.97 -29.52 -19.78
C LYS A 183 -31.06 -30.07 -18.86
N LEU A 184 -30.80 -30.16 -17.56
CA LEU A 184 -31.81 -30.54 -16.56
C LEU A 184 -32.91 -29.48 -16.45
N LEU A 185 -32.54 -28.20 -16.42
CA LEU A 185 -33.48 -27.09 -16.40
C LEU A 185 -34.34 -27.05 -17.67
N ARG A 186 -33.74 -27.26 -18.85
CA ARG A 186 -34.47 -27.41 -20.11
C ARG A 186 -35.39 -28.62 -20.10
N PHE A 187 -34.96 -29.76 -19.58
CA PHE A 187 -35.81 -30.95 -19.50
C PHE A 187 -37.08 -30.70 -18.67
N VAL A 188 -36.96 -29.95 -17.57
CA VAL A 188 -38.08 -29.54 -16.73
C VAL A 188 -38.97 -28.49 -17.42
N LEU A 189 -38.38 -27.53 -18.14
CA LEU A 189 -39.11 -26.42 -18.78
C LEU A 189 -39.69 -26.76 -20.18
N ASN A 190 -39.17 -27.79 -20.85
CA ASN A 190 -39.57 -28.22 -22.20
C ASN A 190 -40.91 -28.98 -22.24
N GLN A 191 -41.72 -28.89 -21.16
CA GLN A 191 -43.13 -29.32 -21.21
C GLN A 191 -44.06 -28.30 -21.89
N ARG A 192 -43.62 -27.08 -22.22
CA ARG A 192 -44.49 -26.06 -22.86
C ARG A 192 -43.77 -25.25 -23.95
N SER A 193 -43.89 -25.74 -25.19
CA SER A 193 -43.88 -25.04 -26.49
C SER A 193 -43.18 -23.66 -26.63
N MET A 194 -42.16 -23.57 -27.50
CA MET A 194 -42.22 -22.93 -28.84
C MET A 194 -40.81 -22.66 -29.40
N GLN A 195 -40.68 -22.89 -30.70
CA GLN A 195 -39.48 -22.73 -31.52
C GLN A 195 -39.04 -21.26 -31.59
N GLN A 196 -37.91 -20.92 -30.97
CA GLN A 196 -36.83 -20.06 -31.47
C GLN A 196 -35.72 -19.90 -30.40
N SER A 197 -35.25 -21.02 -29.82
CA SER A 197 -34.30 -20.96 -28.69
C SER A 197 -32.87 -20.58 -29.10
N HIS A 198 -32.46 -20.82 -30.34
CA HIS A 198 -31.04 -20.83 -30.72
C HIS A 198 -30.36 -19.46 -30.66
N TYR A 199 -31.06 -18.36 -30.97
CA TYR A 199 -30.51 -17.01 -30.80
C TYR A 199 -30.41 -16.61 -29.33
N ALA A 200 -31.36 -17.02 -28.49
CA ALA A 200 -31.28 -16.82 -27.05
C ALA A 200 -30.14 -17.64 -26.43
N ASP A 201 -29.91 -18.85 -26.94
CA ASP A 201 -28.82 -19.74 -26.52
C ASP A 201 -27.44 -19.15 -26.91
N ILE A 202 -27.29 -18.67 -28.15
CA ILE A 202 -26.05 -18.03 -28.64
C ILE A 202 -25.82 -16.70 -27.92
N ALA A 203 -26.85 -15.88 -27.74
CA ALA A 203 -26.75 -14.62 -27.00
C ALA A 203 -26.38 -14.85 -25.52
N PHE A 204 -26.91 -15.90 -24.90
CA PHE A 204 -26.54 -16.29 -23.53
C PHE A 204 -25.10 -16.79 -23.44
N ILE A 205 -24.64 -17.61 -24.39
CA ILE A 205 -23.24 -18.06 -24.48
C ILE A 205 -22.29 -16.86 -24.69
N LEU A 206 -22.62 -15.98 -25.65
CA LEU A 206 -21.86 -14.75 -25.88
C LEU A 206 -21.85 -13.86 -24.63
N ALA A 207 -22.98 -13.70 -23.95
CA ALA A 207 -23.06 -12.94 -22.71
C ALA A 207 -22.17 -13.53 -21.61
N ILE A 208 -22.14 -14.86 -21.45
CA ILE A 208 -21.25 -15.53 -20.48
C ILE A 208 -19.78 -15.36 -20.87
N VAL A 209 -19.43 -15.64 -22.13
CA VAL A 209 -18.06 -15.52 -22.64
C VAL A 209 -17.57 -14.08 -22.48
N VAL A 210 -18.38 -13.09 -22.85
CA VAL A 210 -18.08 -11.67 -22.68
C VAL A 210 -17.96 -11.30 -21.20
N THR A 211 -18.86 -11.79 -20.34
CA THR A 211 -18.81 -11.54 -18.89
C THR A 211 -17.56 -12.14 -18.23
N LEU A 212 -17.05 -13.27 -18.72
CA LEU A 212 -15.82 -13.90 -18.23
C LEU A 212 -14.54 -13.31 -18.88
N ALA A 213 -14.63 -12.84 -20.13
CA ALA A 213 -13.52 -12.27 -20.87
C ALA A 213 -13.25 -10.80 -20.47
N ILE A 214 -14.27 -9.99 -20.21
CA ILE A 214 -14.12 -8.58 -19.84
C ILE A 214 -13.22 -8.38 -18.61
N PRO A 215 -13.36 -9.14 -17.51
CA PRO A 215 -12.44 -9.03 -16.37
C PRO A 215 -10.99 -9.40 -16.73
N THR A 216 -10.79 -10.32 -17.67
CA THR A 216 -9.48 -10.92 -17.94
C THR A 216 -8.67 -10.20 -19.02
N ILE A 217 -9.31 -9.51 -19.98
CA ILE A 217 -8.66 -8.84 -21.11
C ILE A 217 -7.77 -7.64 -20.69
N GLY A 218 -8.02 -7.05 -19.52
CA GLY A 218 -7.32 -5.85 -19.05
C GLY A 218 -6.59 -6.00 -17.71
N ILE A 219 -6.20 -7.22 -17.31
CA ILE A 219 -5.58 -7.42 -15.99
C ILE A 219 -4.28 -6.61 -15.87
N ASN A 220 -4.23 -5.72 -14.89
CA ASN A 220 -3.02 -4.97 -14.59
C ASN A 220 -2.10 -5.76 -13.66
N THR A 221 -0.94 -6.18 -14.18
CA THR A 221 0.05 -6.99 -13.46
C THR A 221 1.12 -6.17 -12.74
N THR A 222 1.07 -4.84 -12.84
CA THR A 222 2.08 -3.95 -12.22
C THR A 222 2.02 -4.08 -10.69
N PRO A 223 3.11 -4.37 -9.98
CA PRO A 223 3.10 -4.41 -8.52
C PRO A 223 2.91 -3.00 -7.93
N ASN A 224 2.47 -2.92 -6.66
CA ASN A 224 2.43 -1.66 -5.89
C ASN A 224 1.68 -0.50 -6.54
N ILE A 225 0.50 -0.75 -7.09
CA ILE A 225 -0.34 0.29 -7.67
C ILE A 225 -1.19 0.92 -6.57
N PRO A 226 -1.09 2.24 -6.33
CA PRO A 226 -2.08 2.96 -5.55
C PRO A 226 -3.37 3.11 -6.38
N GLU A 227 -4.53 2.87 -5.78
CA GLU A 227 -5.84 3.14 -6.38
C GLU A 227 -6.44 4.41 -5.74
N PRO A 228 -6.30 5.58 -6.38
CA PRO A 228 -6.70 6.87 -5.79
C PRO A 228 -8.22 6.97 -5.56
N ASN A 229 -9.02 6.21 -6.32
CA ASN A 229 -10.46 6.18 -6.12
C ASN A 229 -10.83 5.50 -4.80
N GLU A 230 -10.06 4.54 -4.31
CA GLU A 230 -10.38 3.81 -3.08
C GLU A 230 -9.44 4.12 -1.92
N ASN A 231 -8.49 5.05 -2.12
CA ASN A 231 -7.52 5.47 -1.12
C ASN A 231 -6.79 4.27 -0.47
N ARG A 232 -6.38 3.30 -1.29
CA ARG A 232 -5.70 2.08 -0.84
C ARG A 232 -4.70 1.58 -1.87
N MET A 233 -3.81 0.69 -1.45
CA MET A 233 -3.00 -0.11 -2.36
C MET A 233 -3.82 -1.28 -2.89
N LEU A 234 -3.69 -1.57 -4.18
CA LEU A 234 -4.21 -2.80 -4.76
C LEU A 234 -3.40 -3.99 -4.27
N ALA A 235 -4.07 -5.10 -4.01
CA ALA A 235 -3.45 -6.34 -3.55
C ALA A 235 -2.31 -6.74 -4.50
N GLU A 236 -1.19 -7.13 -3.93
CA GLU A 236 -0.07 -7.69 -4.68
C GLU A 236 -0.31 -9.17 -4.96
N TYR A 237 0.24 -9.63 -6.08
CA TYR A 237 0.18 -11.05 -6.39
C TYR A 237 1.06 -11.80 -5.40
N LYS A 238 0.44 -12.60 -4.52
CA LYS A 238 1.18 -13.52 -3.66
C LYS A 238 1.14 -14.91 -4.29
N PRO A 239 2.30 -15.50 -4.59
CA PRO A 239 2.36 -16.83 -5.15
C PRO A 239 1.88 -17.90 -4.15
N PHE A 240 1.50 -19.07 -4.68
CA PHE A 240 1.11 -20.23 -3.87
C PHE A 240 2.28 -20.77 -3.05
N PHE A 241 3.51 -20.62 -3.57
CA PHE A 241 4.73 -20.97 -2.87
C PHE A 241 5.41 -19.71 -2.37
N THR A 242 5.75 -19.66 -1.08
CA THR A 242 6.43 -18.50 -0.49
C THR A 242 7.96 -18.67 -0.56
N ASN A 243 8.67 -17.57 -0.35
CA ASN A 243 10.13 -17.56 -0.28
C ASN A 243 10.66 -17.94 1.13
N ASP A 244 9.78 -18.19 2.10
CA ASP A 244 10.12 -18.57 3.48
C ASP A 244 10.09 -20.09 3.62
N TRP A 245 11.25 -20.70 3.89
CA TRP A 245 11.38 -22.15 4.04
C TRP A 245 10.66 -22.71 5.26
N HIS A 246 10.41 -21.88 6.28
CA HIS A 246 9.62 -22.28 7.43
C HIS A 246 8.11 -22.25 7.13
N ARG A 247 7.69 -21.62 6.01
CA ARG A 247 6.30 -21.54 5.54
C ARG A 247 6.21 -21.65 4.01
N PRO A 248 6.66 -22.78 3.42
CA PRO A 248 6.91 -22.91 1.98
C PRO A 248 5.64 -22.82 1.13
N ILE A 249 4.48 -23.10 1.74
CA ILE A 249 3.17 -22.99 1.10
C ILE A 249 2.47 -21.78 1.70
N ASN A 250 1.97 -20.90 0.83
CA ASN A 250 1.00 -19.90 1.21
C ASN A 250 -0.34 -20.61 1.46
N LEU A 251 -0.57 -21.00 2.72
CA LEU A 251 -1.81 -21.64 3.14
C LEU A 251 -3.06 -20.77 2.91
N THR A 252 -2.88 -19.48 2.60
CA THR A 252 -3.96 -18.54 2.25
C THR A 252 -3.97 -18.15 0.76
N TYR A 253 -3.25 -18.87 -0.11
CA TYR A 253 -3.10 -18.49 -1.53
C TYR A 253 -4.41 -18.26 -2.27
N MET A 254 -5.41 -19.11 -2.10
CA MET A 254 -6.71 -18.91 -2.78
C MET A 254 -7.31 -17.55 -2.43
N LYS A 255 -7.26 -17.18 -1.15
CA LYS A 255 -7.70 -15.87 -0.66
C LYS A 255 -6.83 -14.74 -1.18
N ASP A 256 -5.51 -14.91 -1.21
CA ASP A 256 -4.59 -13.88 -1.72
C ASP A 256 -4.73 -13.68 -3.24
N PHE A 257 -4.93 -14.75 -4.00
CA PHE A 257 -5.20 -14.72 -5.44
C PHE A 257 -6.55 -14.06 -5.74
N GLU A 258 -7.60 -14.44 -5.00
CA GLU A 258 -8.91 -13.82 -5.13
C GLU A 258 -8.86 -12.33 -4.84
N ASN A 259 -8.19 -11.91 -3.76
CA ASN A 259 -7.98 -10.50 -3.44
C ASN A 259 -7.23 -9.77 -4.57
N TRP A 260 -6.17 -10.38 -5.11
CA TRP A 260 -5.40 -9.83 -6.22
C TRP A 260 -6.22 -9.69 -7.50
N PHE A 261 -6.96 -10.74 -7.88
CA PHE A 261 -7.78 -10.76 -9.09
C PHE A 261 -8.91 -9.73 -9.01
N ASN A 262 -9.64 -9.71 -7.88
CA ASN A 262 -10.69 -8.73 -7.61
C ASN A 262 -10.18 -7.28 -7.62
N ASP A 263 -8.88 -7.09 -7.39
CA ASP A 263 -8.24 -5.78 -7.38
C ASP A 263 -7.74 -5.31 -8.74
N ARG A 264 -7.67 -6.18 -9.76
CA ARG A 264 -6.86 -5.89 -10.96
C ARG A 264 -7.51 -6.21 -12.29
N PHE A 265 -8.72 -6.77 -12.29
CA PHE A 265 -9.43 -7.06 -13.52
C PHE A 265 -9.77 -5.77 -14.31
N GLY A 266 -9.79 -5.85 -15.64
CA GLY A 266 -9.74 -4.68 -16.52
C GLY A 266 -10.87 -3.65 -16.32
N ALA A 267 -12.10 -4.11 -16.10
CA ALA A 267 -13.27 -3.26 -15.91
C ALA A 267 -13.51 -2.82 -14.45
N ARG A 268 -12.56 -3.10 -13.55
CA ARG A 268 -12.75 -2.87 -12.11
C ARG A 268 -13.03 -1.42 -11.79
N ASN A 269 -12.24 -0.51 -12.35
CA ASN A 269 -12.36 0.91 -12.05
C ASN A 269 -13.72 1.46 -12.49
N ASP A 270 -14.24 0.97 -13.62
CA ASP A 270 -15.59 1.31 -14.09
C ASP A 270 -16.67 0.78 -13.15
N LEU A 271 -16.53 -0.47 -12.66
CA LEU A 271 -17.48 -1.04 -11.70
C LEU A 271 -17.44 -0.35 -10.34
N VAL A 272 -16.25 0.05 -9.86
CA VAL A 272 -16.08 0.81 -8.62
C VAL A 272 -16.73 2.19 -8.76
N SER A 273 -16.49 2.89 -9.88
CA SER A 273 -17.13 4.16 -10.17
C SER A 273 -18.65 4.03 -10.30
N LEU A 274 -19.14 3.01 -10.99
CA LEU A 274 -20.57 2.73 -11.12
C LEU A 274 -21.21 2.45 -9.75
N LYS A 275 -20.60 1.58 -8.94
CA LYS A 275 -21.07 1.31 -7.57
C LYS A 275 -21.17 2.60 -6.77
N LYS A 276 -20.14 3.47 -6.82
CA LYS A 276 -20.17 4.76 -6.13
C LYS A 276 -21.26 5.68 -6.64
N GLN A 277 -21.51 5.72 -7.95
CA GLN A 277 -22.60 6.50 -8.52
C GLN A 277 -23.95 5.98 -8.03
N ILE A 278 -24.14 4.66 -7.96
CA ILE A 278 -25.35 4.04 -7.40
C ILE A 278 -25.49 4.40 -5.91
N ASP A 279 -24.43 4.24 -5.11
CA ASP A 279 -24.44 4.63 -3.69
C ASP A 279 -24.75 6.14 -3.53
N LEU A 280 -24.14 6.99 -4.35
CA LEU A 280 -24.38 8.43 -4.43
C LEU A 280 -25.77 8.79 -4.96
N HIS A 281 -26.44 7.91 -5.70
CA HIS A 281 -27.80 8.17 -6.15
C HIS A 281 -28.83 7.78 -5.08
N PHE A 282 -28.72 6.57 -4.52
CA PHE A 282 -29.78 5.98 -3.69
C PHE A 282 -29.56 6.14 -2.18
N ASN A 283 -28.32 6.11 -1.68
CA ASN A 283 -28.09 6.03 -0.23
C ASN A 283 -27.92 7.42 0.40
N GLU A 284 -28.84 7.86 1.26
CA GLU A 284 -28.67 9.17 1.95
C GLU A 284 -27.43 9.22 2.86
N ILE A 285 -26.99 8.04 3.32
CA ILE A 285 -25.82 7.84 4.17
C ILE A 285 -24.85 6.92 3.44
N ILE A 286 -23.59 7.35 3.36
CA ILE A 286 -22.54 6.60 2.70
C ILE A 286 -21.50 6.25 3.75
N TYR A 287 -21.41 4.96 4.04
CA TYR A 287 -20.53 4.40 5.05
C TYR A 287 -19.34 3.70 4.40
N SER A 288 -18.14 4.00 4.88
CA SER A 288 -16.90 3.34 4.50
C SER A 288 -16.17 2.82 5.73
N LYS A 289 -15.06 2.10 5.52
CA LYS A 289 -14.21 1.58 6.61
C LYS A 289 -13.47 2.66 7.41
N THR A 290 -13.49 3.90 6.92
CA THR A 290 -12.64 5.00 7.40
C THR A 290 -13.45 6.26 7.71
N ALA A 291 -14.62 6.42 7.10
CA ALA A 291 -15.47 7.59 7.26
C ALA A 291 -16.94 7.29 6.96
N LEU A 292 -17.81 8.18 7.40
CA LEU A 292 -19.26 8.16 7.19
C LEU A 292 -19.70 9.54 6.73
N CYS A 293 -20.39 9.64 5.60
CA CYS A 293 -20.88 10.90 5.02
C CYS A 293 -22.40 10.89 4.83
N GLN A 294 -23.06 12.01 5.11
CA GLN A 294 -24.52 12.15 5.05
C GLN A 294 -24.91 13.22 4.01
N LYS A 295 -25.74 12.88 3.03
CA LYS A 295 -26.09 13.81 1.93
C LYS A 295 -26.97 14.97 2.41
N PHE A 296 -27.98 14.69 3.25
CA PHE A 296 -28.98 15.66 3.67
C PHE A 296 -28.40 16.87 4.42
N ASN A 297 -27.26 16.71 5.10
CA ASN A 297 -26.57 17.82 5.77
C ASN A 297 -25.10 18.01 5.33
N SER A 298 -24.60 17.19 4.41
CA SER A 298 -23.22 17.17 3.90
C SER A 298 -22.13 16.86 4.94
N TRP A 299 -22.47 16.49 6.18
CA TRP A 299 -21.46 16.19 7.21
C TRP A 299 -20.82 14.84 6.98
N CYS A 300 -19.48 14.80 7.12
CA CYS A 300 -18.71 13.57 7.14
C CYS A 300 -17.97 13.42 8.47
N PHE A 301 -17.99 12.23 9.06
CA PHE A 301 -17.32 11.90 10.32
C PHE A 301 -16.32 10.79 10.10
N LEU A 302 -15.19 10.85 10.80
CA LEU A 302 -14.19 9.78 10.77
C LEU A 302 -14.70 8.54 11.51
N ASN A 303 -14.40 7.40 10.93
CA ASN A 303 -14.75 6.07 11.42
C ASN A 303 -13.58 5.11 11.11
N ARG A 304 -12.41 5.38 11.70
CA ARG A 304 -11.22 4.53 11.55
C ARG A 304 -11.13 3.57 12.74
N LYS A 305 -10.52 2.39 12.55
CA LYS A 305 -10.31 1.42 13.65
C LYS A 305 -9.55 2.01 14.85
N THR A 306 -8.62 2.93 14.59
CA THR A 306 -7.81 3.59 15.63
C THR A 306 -8.51 4.82 16.22
N PHE A 307 -9.55 5.32 15.56
CA PHE A 307 -10.25 6.54 15.91
C PHE A 307 -11.62 6.60 15.21
N ASP A 308 -12.68 6.37 15.97
CA ASP A 308 -14.07 6.35 15.46
C ASP A 308 -14.90 7.43 16.17
N GLU A 309 -15.18 8.52 15.45
CA GLU A 309 -15.97 9.64 15.96
C GLU A 309 -17.42 9.24 16.23
N ILE A 310 -17.96 8.29 15.46
CA ILE A 310 -19.32 7.79 15.62
C ILE A 310 -19.36 6.86 16.82
N GLY A 311 -18.44 5.90 16.88
CA GLY A 311 -18.25 4.96 17.98
C GLY A 311 -18.14 5.62 19.34
N ASN A 312 -17.47 6.77 19.41
CA ASN A 312 -17.36 7.64 20.60
C ASN A 312 -18.73 8.06 21.16
N VAL A 313 -19.74 8.24 20.29
CA VAL A 313 -21.09 8.67 20.71
C VAL A 313 -21.97 7.48 21.10
N ILE A 314 -21.73 6.29 20.55
CA ILE A 314 -22.65 5.14 20.63
C ILE A 314 -22.21 3.97 21.52
N GLU A 315 -21.28 4.19 22.46
CA GLU A 315 -20.74 3.19 23.41
C GLU A 315 -20.26 1.88 22.75
N LYS A 316 -19.90 1.92 21.46
CA LYS A 316 -19.57 0.73 20.67
C LYS A 316 -18.10 0.34 20.77
N TYR A 317 -17.23 1.28 21.18
CA TYR A 317 -15.78 1.07 21.21
C TYR A 317 -15.13 1.68 22.47
N SER A 318 -14.07 1.03 22.94
CA SER A 318 -13.15 1.60 23.93
C SER A 318 -12.31 2.72 23.31
N PHE A 319 -12.00 3.75 24.10
CA PHE A 319 -11.17 4.86 23.63
C PHE A 319 -9.80 4.41 23.15
N PRO A 320 -9.23 5.09 22.13
CA PRO A 320 -7.85 4.81 21.74
C PRO A 320 -6.91 5.02 22.93
N LYS A 321 -5.94 4.10 23.08
CA LYS A 321 -4.88 4.22 24.09
C LYS A 321 -4.16 5.55 23.90
N ILE A 322 -3.78 6.22 24.99
CA ILE A 322 -2.99 7.46 24.96
C ILE A 322 -1.53 7.08 25.23
N ASN A 323 -0.60 7.58 24.41
CA ASN A 323 0.83 7.31 24.58
C ASN A 323 1.47 8.19 25.66
N ILE A 324 1.06 7.95 26.90
CA ILE A 324 1.57 8.64 28.10
C ILE A 324 3.09 8.52 28.26
N PRO A 325 3.74 7.36 28.03
CA PRO A 325 5.20 7.26 28.18
C PRO A 325 5.97 8.26 27.31
N TYR A 326 5.50 8.50 26.08
CA TYR A 326 6.13 9.47 25.19
C TYR A 326 6.03 10.90 25.74
N ILE A 327 4.84 11.32 26.16
CA ILE A 327 4.60 12.67 26.70
C ILE A 327 5.38 12.83 28.02
N ARG A 328 5.33 11.84 28.90
CA ARG A 328 6.05 11.83 30.19
C ARG A 328 7.55 12.03 29.98
N LYS A 329 8.14 11.35 28.99
CA LYS A 329 9.56 11.51 28.70
C LYS A 329 9.92 12.93 28.27
N ILE A 330 9.06 13.62 27.51
CA ILE A 330 9.26 15.04 27.17
C ILE A 330 9.15 15.90 28.43
N VAL A 331 8.12 15.70 29.24
CA VAL A 331 7.90 16.42 30.51
C VAL A 331 9.09 16.27 31.46
N GLU A 332 9.66 15.08 31.58
CA GLU A 332 10.77 14.80 32.51
C GLU A 332 12.13 15.28 32.02
N LYS A 333 12.31 15.38 30.70
CA LYS A 333 13.61 15.71 30.07
C LYS A 333 13.69 17.15 29.58
N THR A 334 12.59 17.89 29.66
CA THR A 334 12.52 19.32 29.33
C THR A 334 12.10 20.07 30.59
N ASN A 335 12.79 21.17 30.92
CA ASN A 335 12.40 22.03 32.04
C ASN A 335 11.54 23.22 31.55
N ILE A 336 10.79 23.01 30.47
CA ILE A 336 9.98 24.03 29.82
C ILE A 336 8.52 23.81 30.22
N PRO A 337 7.74 24.87 30.54
CA PRO A 337 6.31 24.75 30.78
C PRO A 337 5.58 24.08 29.62
N ILE A 338 4.66 23.16 29.92
CA ILE A 338 3.90 22.41 28.91
C ILE A 338 2.40 22.62 29.11
N ILE A 339 1.71 23.00 28.03
CA ILE A 339 0.25 23.03 27.95
C ILE A 339 -0.22 21.92 27.02
N ILE A 340 -1.11 21.06 27.49
CA ILE A 340 -1.84 20.10 26.67
C ILE A 340 -3.22 20.70 26.38
N LEU A 341 -3.47 21.00 25.11
CA LEU A 341 -4.79 21.41 24.63
C LEU A 341 -5.52 20.16 24.18
N ASN A 342 -6.46 19.68 24.99
CA ASN A 342 -7.24 18.50 24.68
C ASN A 342 -8.43 18.89 23.80
N TYR A 343 -8.29 18.65 22.50
CA TYR A 343 -9.33 18.92 21.51
C TYR A 343 -10.42 17.84 21.58
N PRO A 344 -11.70 18.22 21.70
CA PRO A 344 -12.81 17.28 21.63
C PRO A 344 -12.93 16.69 20.22
N MET A 345 -13.59 15.52 20.10
CA MET A 345 -13.97 15.03 18.77
C MET A 345 -15.03 15.95 18.13
N LYS A 346 -15.10 15.98 16.80
CA LYS A 346 -16.11 16.79 16.10
C LYS A 346 -17.53 16.42 16.52
N THR A 347 -17.75 15.15 16.82
CA THR A 347 -19.03 14.59 17.28
C THR A 347 -19.42 14.99 18.71
N GLU A 348 -18.48 15.47 19.52
CA GLU A 348 -18.78 16.02 20.85
C GLU A 348 -19.28 17.47 20.75
N ILE A 349 -18.89 18.19 19.69
CA ILE A 349 -19.30 19.58 19.44
C ILE A 349 -20.55 19.65 18.57
N TYR A 350 -20.69 18.73 17.61
CA TYR A 350 -21.81 18.67 16.67
C TYR A 350 -22.58 17.33 16.74
N PRO A 351 -23.01 16.86 17.93
CA PRO A 351 -23.75 15.60 18.04
C PRO A 351 -25.08 15.63 17.29
N GLU A 352 -25.71 16.80 17.18
CA GLU A 352 -26.99 16.98 16.46
C GLU A 352 -26.86 16.77 14.94
N LYS A 353 -25.64 16.80 14.41
CA LYS A 353 -25.38 16.56 12.99
C LYS A 353 -25.27 15.07 12.67
N ILE A 354 -25.27 14.18 13.66
CA ILE A 354 -25.20 12.72 13.50
C ILE A 354 -26.61 12.12 13.49
N GLN A 355 -27.35 12.29 12.40
CA GLN A 355 -28.78 11.92 12.36
C GLN A 355 -29.04 10.41 12.18
N ILE A 356 -28.00 9.58 12.12
CA ILE A 356 -28.10 8.11 12.03
C ILE A 356 -28.27 7.48 13.41
N VAL A 357 -27.91 8.21 14.47
CA VAL A 357 -28.11 7.80 15.86
C VAL A 357 -29.51 8.23 16.30
N THR A 358 -30.52 7.86 15.52
CA THR A 358 -31.91 8.11 15.87
C THR A 358 -32.42 7.02 16.82
N HIS A 359 -32.50 7.40 18.09
CA HIS A 359 -33.36 6.86 19.16
C HIS A 359 -33.08 5.47 19.74
N LYS A 360 -32.43 4.52 19.05
CA LYS A 360 -32.27 3.13 19.55
C LYS A 360 -30.88 2.75 20.06
N VAL A 361 -29.90 3.65 20.02
CA VAL A 361 -28.52 3.33 20.41
C VAL A 361 -28.19 3.96 21.75
N LYS A 362 -27.58 3.17 22.65
CA LYS A 362 -27.14 3.64 23.96
C LYS A 362 -26.06 4.69 23.76
N LYS A 363 -26.31 5.91 24.25
CA LYS A 363 -25.33 7.00 24.19
C LYS A 363 -24.16 6.69 25.12
N ALA A 364 -22.95 7.02 24.70
CA ALA A 364 -21.77 6.88 25.52
C ALA A 364 -21.89 7.70 26.81
N LYS A 365 -21.56 7.09 27.94
CA LYS A 365 -21.58 7.74 29.27
C LYS A 365 -20.42 8.70 29.48
N VAL A 366 -19.31 8.44 28.80
CA VAL A 366 -18.07 9.22 28.85
C VAL A 366 -17.71 9.48 27.40
N MET A 367 -17.25 10.70 27.10
CA MET A 367 -16.72 11.04 25.79
C MET A 367 -15.18 11.06 25.84
N PHE A 368 -14.54 11.00 24.67
CA PHE A 368 -13.09 10.93 24.57
C PHE A 368 -12.36 12.09 25.25
N SER A 369 -12.79 13.34 25.09
CA SER A 369 -12.12 14.46 25.74
C SER A 369 -12.05 14.29 27.27
N ASP A 370 -13.15 13.82 27.87
CA ASP A 370 -13.27 13.67 29.31
C ASP A 370 -12.44 12.49 29.81
N TYR A 371 -12.37 11.41 29.02
CA TYR A 371 -11.44 10.31 29.26
C TYR A 371 -9.98 10.77 29.20
N ALA A 372 -9.60 11.47 28.13
CA ALA A 372 -8.22 11.92 27.92
C ALA A 372 -7.77 12.87 29.04
N GLN A 373 -8.63 13.80 29.46
CA GLN A 373 -8.36 14.68 30.59
C GLN A 373 -8.04 13.89 31.86
N LYS A 374 -8.89 12.91 32.23
CA LYS A 374 -8.68 12.07 33.42
C LYS A 374 -7.36 11.29 33.35
N VAL A 375 -7.01 10.78 32.18
CA VAL A 375 -5.73 10.06 31.99
C VAL A 375 -4.55 11.01 32.18
N PHE A 376 -4.58 12.21 31.59
CA PHE A 376 -3.50 13.18 31.75
C PHE A 376 -3.34 13.66 33.20
N GLU A 377 -4.44 14.01 33.87
CA GLU A 377 -4.43 14.44 35.27
C GLU A 377 -3.85 13.35 36.17
N LYS A 378 -4.25 12.10 35.97
CA LYS A 378 -3.75 10.96 36.73
C LYS A 378 -2.25 10.69 36.47
N GLU A 379 -1.82 10.72 35.22
CA GLU A 379 -0.52 10.16 34.82
C GLU A 379 0.60 11.19 34.68
N LEU A 380 0.26 12.48 34.57
CA LEU A 380 1.21 13.61 34.42
C LEU A 380 1.13 14.61 35.59
N GLY A 381 0.03 14.60 36.35
CA GLY A 381 -0.18 15.46 37.52
C GLY A 381 -0.01 16.95 37.22
N ASN A 382 0.49 17.71 38.20
CA ASN A 382 0.66 19.16 38.11
C ASN A 382 1.86 19.63 37.27
N ARG A 383 2.61 18.70 36.65
CA ARG A 383 3.78 19.05 35.81
C ARG A 383 3.39 19.64 34.46
N VAL A 384 2.14 19.47 34.06
CA VAL A 384 1.59 19.99 32.81
C VAL A 384 0.27 20.71 33.08
N LYS A 385 -0.01 21.77 32.33
CA LYS A 385 -1.32 22.42 32.36
C LYS A 385 -2.22 21.79 31.30
N ILE A 386 -3.30 21.16 31.72
CA ILE A 386 -4.26 20.51 30.82
C ILE A 386 -5.44 21.45 30.64
N ILE A 387 -5.79 21.73 29.39
CA ILE A 387 -6.95 22.55 29.02
C ILE A 387 -7.87 21.68 28.15
N ASN A 388 -9.00 21.28 28.71
CA ASN A 388 -10.05 20.60 27.95
C ASN A 388 -10.91 21.64 27.21
N LEU A 389 -10.91 21.58 25.88
CA LEU A 389 -11.55 22.58 25.03
C LEU A 389 -13.05 22.32 24.80
N LYS A 390 -13.61 21.19 25.27
CA LYS A 390 -15.01 20.82 25.02
C LYS A 390 -16.02 21.89 25.43
N GLU A 391 -16.07 22.25 26.70
CA GLU A 391 -17.02 23.25 27.21
C GLU A 391 -16.78 24.62 26.58
N PHE A 392 -15.50 24.96 26.35
CA PHE A 392 -15.12 26.19 25.68
C PHE A 392 -15.68 26.25 24.25
N PHE A 393 -15.55 25.17 23.47
CA PHE A 393 -16.08 25.09 22.12
C PHE A 393 -17.60 25.06 22.08
N LEU A 394 -18.27 24.34 22.98
CA LEU A 394 -19.73 24.34 23.07
C LEU A 394 -20.27 25.76 23.33
N LYS A 395 -19.61 26.54 24.18
CA LYS A 395 -19.99 27.94 24.46
C LYS A 395 -19.80 28.88 23.27
N HIS A 396 -18.82 28.64 22.40
CA HIS A 396 -18.48 29.52 21.28
C HIS A 396 -18.95 29.00 19.91
N LYS A 397 -19.63 27.85 19.90
CA LYS A 397 -20.25 27.28 18.71
C LYS A 397 -21.29 28.23 18.15
N LYS A 398 -21.19 28.51 16.84
CA LYS A 398 -22.15 29.30 16.07
C LYS A 398 -22.54 28.53 14.82
N ASP A 399 -23.71 28.83 14.27
CA ASP A 399 -24.19 28.17 13.04
C ASP A 399 -23.40 28.58 11.80
N ASN A 400 -23.02 29.87 11.71
CA ASN A 400 -22.33 30.42 10.54
C ASN A 400 -20.79 30.37 10.63
N ASP A 401 -20.24 30.23 11.83
CA ASP A 401 -18.80 30.16 12.07
C ASP A 401 -18.46 28.81 12.71
N LEU A 402 -18.22 27.81 11.86
CA LEU A 402 -17.99 26.44 12.32
C LEU A 402 -16.60 26.28 12.93
N ILE A 403 -16.53 25.61 14.08
CA ILE A 403 -15.28 25.28 14.79
C ILE A 403 -14.54 24.14 14.09
N TYR A 404 -15.26 23.23 13.45
CA TYR A 404 -14.71 22.10 12.68
C TYR A 404 -15.19 22.16 11.23
N PHE A 405 -14.38 21.60 10.33
CA PHE A 405 -14.79 21.38 8.95
C PHE A 405 -15.95 20.38 8.89
N VAL A 406 -16.83 20.56 7.92
CA VAL A 406 -18.04 19.71 7.76
C VAL A 406 -17.64 18.33 7.27
N ASP A 407 -16.64 18.27 6.39
CA ASP A 407 -16.24 17.12 5.59
C ASP A 407 -14.76 16.71 5.80
N GLU A 408 -14.17 17.23 6.87
CA GLU A 408 -12.81 16.99 7.38
C GLU A 408 -12.86 16.96 8.92
N HIS A 409 -11.87 16.35 9.56
CA HIS A 409 -11.89 16.13 11.01
C HIS A 409 -11.17 17.20 11.84
N HIS A 410 -10.38 18.08 11.20
CA HIS A 410 -9.68 19.16 11.90
C HIS A 410 -10.60 20.30 12.33
N ALA A 411 -10.13 21.06 13.32
CA ALA A 411 -10.69 22.37 13.61
C ALA A 411 -10.33 23.38 12.51
N THR A 412 -11.25 24.31 12.23
CA THR A 412 -11.08 25.41 11.26
C THR A 412 -10.09 26.45 11.81
N GLU A 413 -9.68 27.41 10.97
CA GLU A 413 -8.89 28.55 11.45
C GLU A 413 -9.68 29.38 12.47
N TYR A 414 -10.99 29.58 12.26
CA TYR A 414 -11.85 30.21 13.26
C TYR A 414 -11.86 29.44 14.60
N GLY A 415 -12.03 28.12 14.56
CA GLY A 415 -11.99 27.28 15.77
C GLY A 415 -10.68 27.44 16.53
N ASN A 416 -9.55 27.48 15.81
CA ASN A 416 -8.23 27.68 16.42
C ASN A 416 -7.97 29.13 16.86
N LYS A 417 -8.51 30.13 16.18
CA LYS A 417 -8.46 31.54 16.62
C LYS A 417 -9.13 31.70 17.99
N LEU A 418 -10.29 31.07 18.21
CA LEU A 418 -10.94 31.04 19.52
C LEU A 418 -10.03 30.47 20.62
N VAL A 419 -9.32 29.38 20.33
CA VAL A 419 -8.36 28.78 21.29
C VAL A 419 -7.21 29.73 21.58
N VAL A 420 -6.66 30.36 20.55
CA VAL A 420 -5.54 31.31 20.69
C VAL A 420 -5.98 32.53 21.49
N ASP A 421 -7.17 33.08 21.25
CA ASP A 421 -7.72 34.20 22.01
C ASP A 421 -7.97 33.85 23.49
N TYR A 422 -8.35 32.59 23.76
CA TYR A 422 -8.47 32.09 25.11
C TYR A 422 -7.10 31.96 25.80
N LEU A 423 -6.11 31.41 25.10
CA LEU A 423 -4.73 31.33 25.59
C LEU A 423 -4.11 32.70 25.81
N ALA A 424 -4.39 33.66 24.94
CA ALA A 424 -3.94 35.04 25.03
C ALA A 424 -4.34 35.69 26.35
N LYS A 425 -5.58 35.47 26.77
CA LYS A 425 -6.10 35.96 28.06
C LYS A 425 -5.41 35.30 29.24
N ILE A 426 -5.16 33.99 29.16
CA ILE A 426 -4.56 33.21 30.26
C ILE A 426 -3.07 33.48 30.41
N LEU A 427 -2.37 33.68 29.30
CA LEU A 427 -0.92 33.83 29.22
C LEU A 427 -0.50 35.30 29.06
N ASN A 428 -1.47 36.22 29.07
CA ASN A 428 -1.28 37.67 28.99
C ASN A 428 -0.46 38.12 27.76
N PHE A 429 -0.86 37.64 26.58
CA PHE A 429 -0.38 38.15 25.29
C PHE A 429 -1.54 38.74 24.48
N LYS A 430 -1.22 39.59 23.49
CA LYS A 430 -2.22 40.26 22.66
C LYS A 430 -2.11 39.79 21.21
N PRO A 431 -3.13 39.11 20.66
CA PRO A 431 -3.17 38.76 19.24
C PRO A 431 -3.18 40.01 18.36
N ILE A 432 -2.48 39.93 17.23
CA ILE A 432 -2.72 40.82 16.09
C ILE A 432 -3.98 40.28 15.39
N GLU A 433 -4.97 41.14 15.23
CA GLU A 433 -6.17 40.80 14.48
C GLU A 433 -5.87 40.89 12.98
N TYR A 434 -6.19 39.82 12.26
CA TYR A 434 -6.09 39.77 10.80
C TYR A 434 -7.49 39.67 10.24
N GLU A 435 -7.73 40.31 9.09
CA GLU A 435 -9.00 40.17 8.40
C GLU A 435 -9.20 38.73 7.92
N SER A 436 -10.39 38.17 8.18
CA SER A 436 -10.77 36.86 7.65
C SER A 436 -11.47 37.01 6.30
N GLN A 437 -11.18 36.09 5.38
CA GLN A 437 -11.97 35.88 4.18
C GLN A 437 -12.82 34.62 4.32
N ASN A 438 -14.05 34.64 3.81
CA ASN A 438 -14.90 33.45 3.75
C ASN A 438 -14.60 32.70 2.45
N LEU A 439 -13.82 31.64 2.55
CA LEU A 439 -13.33 30.89 1.40
C LEU A 439 -13.77 29.43 1.47
N ASN A 440 -14.01 28.81 0.32
CA ASN A 440 -14.14 27.36 0.28
C ASN A 440 -12.75 26.74 0.47
N ILE A 441 -12.49 26.30 1.71
CA ILE A 441 -11.28 25.59 2.08
C ILE A 441 -11.67 24.23 2.64
N ALA A 442 -11.13 23.20 2.01
CA ALA A 442 -11.40 21.82 2.33
C ALA A 442 -10.46 21.22 3.38
N THR A 443 -9.47 21.97 3.88
CA THR A 443 -8.41 21.40 4.74
C THR A 443 -7.77 22.44 5.67
N GLY A 444 -7.36 21.98 6.85
CA GLY A 444 -6.57 22.79 7.79
C GLY A 444 -5.06 22.86 7.48
N GLU A 445 -4.59 22.01 6.56
CA GLU A 445 -3.17 21.77 6.27
C GLU A 445 -2.45 23.01 5.68
N PHE A 446 -1.13 23.13 5.87
CA PHE A 446 -0.34 24.20 5.22
C PHE A 446 -0.15 23.93 3.73
N PHE A 447 -0.38 24.95 2.91
CA PHE A 447 -0.10 24.92 1.48
C PHE A 447 1.38 25.25 1.21
N ARG A 448 2.05 24.45 0.38
CA ARG A 448 3.49 24.55 0.08
C ARG A 448 3.80 25.13 -1.29
N SER A 449 2.90 25.02 -2.25
CA SER A 449 3.09 25.53 -3.61
C SER A 449 1.77 25.71 -4.36
N THR A 450 1.80 26.41 -5.50
CA THR A 450 0.65 26.53 -6.41
C THR A 450 0.25 25.21 -7.06
N LYS A 451 1.11 24.18 -7.02
CA LYS A 451 0.83 22.82 -7.50
C LYS A 451 0.39 21.87 -6.38
N ASP A 452 0.20 22.39 -5.17
CA ASP A 452 -0.05 21.56 -3.99
C ASP A 452 -1.39 20.83 -4.10
N TYR A 453 -1.39 19.58 -3.68
CA TYR A 453 -2.55 18.69 -3.75
C TYR A 453 -3.74 19.27 -2.99
N TRP A 454 -3.46 19.90 -1.85
CA TRP A 454 -4.44 20.54 -0.97
C TRP A 454 -5.13 21.77 -1.59
N ALA A 455 -4.44 22.51 -2.47
CA ALA A 455 -4.97 23.73 -3.08
C ALA A 455 -6.07 23.48 -4.13
N ARG A 456 -6.21 22.24 -4.61
CA ARG A 456 -7.21 21.84 -5.63
C ARG A 456 -8.44 21.17 -5.06
N ARG A 457 -8.54 21.06 -3.73
CA ARG A 457 -9.64 20.36 -3.07
C ARG A 457 -10.83 21.28 -2.82
N LYS A 458 -12.00 20.85 -3.25
CA LYS A 458 -13.32 21.38 -2.89
C LYS A 458 -13.91 20.69 -1.67
N TYR A 459 -13.45 19.47 -1.36
CA TYR A 459 -13.89 18.66 -0.22
C TYR A 459 -12.71 18.06 0.56
N GLY A 460 -12.91 17.87 1.86
CA GLY A 460 -11.87 17.49 2.81
C GLY A 460 -11.41 16.04 2.80
N GLU A 461 -10.45 15.71 3.67
CA GLU A 461 -9.86 14.36 3.78
C GLU A 461 -10.92 13.33 4.13
N THR A 462 -11.79 13.57 5.12
CA THR A 462 -12.85 12.62 5.52
C THR A 462 -13.80 12.30 4.36
N PHE A 463 -14.14 13.30 3.54
CA PHE A 463 -14.86 13.07 2.28
C PHE A 463 -14.04 12.23 1.30
N GLY A 464 -12.78 12.58 1.09
CA GLY A 464 -11.84 11.85 0.24
C GLY A 464 -11.64 10.39 0.68
N GLU A 465 -11.72 10.09 1.97
CA GLU A 465 -11.67 8.72 2.50
C GLU A 465 -12.91 7.90 2.14
N THR A 466 -14.07 8.56 2.00
CA THR A 466 -15.33 7.90 1.64
C THR A 466 -15.44 7.68 0.13
N PHE A 467 -15.08 8.70 -0.66
CA PHE A 467 -15.33 8.73 -2.10
C PHE A 467 -14.09 8.51 -2.96
N GLY A 468 -12.89 8.66 -2.41
CA GLY A 468 -11.62 8.63 -3.12
C GLY A 468 -10.99 10.01 -3.25
N GLY A 469 -9.66 10.06 -3.17
CA GLY A 469 -8.89 11.30 -3.22
C GLY A 469 -9.08 12.10 -4.51
N HIS A 470 -9.43 11.44 -5.61
CA HIS A 470 -9.74 12.09 -6.89
C HIS A 470 -11.00 12.97 -6.83
N TYR A 471 -12.02 12.54 -6.08
CA TYR A 471 -13.31 13.25 -5.97
C TYR A 471 -13.24 14.51 -5.11
N THR A 472 -12.18 14.67 -4.33
CA THR A 472 -12.00 15.85 -3.47
C THR A 472 -11.92 17.15 -4.25
N GLY A 473 -11.51 17.14 -5.53
CA GLY A 473 -11.47 18.33 -6.40
C GLY A 473 -12.67 18.48 -7.33
N ILE A 474 -13.61 17.52 -7.35
CA ILE A 474 -14.68 17.46 -8.33
C ILE A 474 -16.00 17.80 -7.65
N GLU A 475 -16.63 18.87 -8.11
CA GLU A 475 -17.93 19.28 -7.62
C GLU A 475 -19.00 18.24 -7.93
N ASN A 476 -19.91 18.03 -6.99
CA ASN A 476 -21.02 17.11 -7.16
C ASN A 476 -22.31 17.69 -6.58
N LYS A 477 -23.45 17.21 -7.09
CA LYS A 477 -24.79 17.68 -6.69
C LYS A 477 -25.29 17.17 -5.34
N TYR A 478 -24.56 16.24 -4.71
CA TYR A 478 -25.01 15.53 -3.51
C TYR A 478 -24.46 16.15 -2.22
N PHE A 479 -23.29 16.78 -2.28
CA PHE A 479 -22.62 17.40 -1.13
C PHE A 479 -22.32 18.86 -1.40
N ARG A 480 -22.79 19.72 -0.50
CA ARG A 480 -22.58 21.17 -0.58
C ARG A 480 -21.15 21.50 -0.14
N GLN A 481 -20.51 22.38 -0.90
CA GLN A 481 -19.27 23.04 -0.46
C GLN A 481 -19.58 23.96 0.72
N ASN A 482 -18.61 24.13 1.61
CA ASN A 482 -18.73 25.00 2.76
C ASN A 482 -17.66 26.08 2.71
N TYR A 483 -18.00 27.25 3.22
CA TYR A 483 -17.10 28.39 3.29
C TYR A 483 -16.71 28.62 4.74
N TYR A 484 -15.42 28.86 4.96
CA TYR A 484 -14.85 29.01 6.28
C TYR A 484 -14.06 30.31 6.37
N LYS A 485 -14.15 30.95 7.53
CA LYS A 485 -13.27 32.07 7.88
C LYS A 485 -11.83 31.60 7.85
N THR A 486 -11.07 32.22 6.96
CA THR A 486 -9.66 31.96 6.72
C THR A 486 -8.90 33.25 6.90
N TYR A 487 -7.95 33.26 7.82
CA TYR A 487 -7.13 34.42 8.17
C TYR A 487 -5.77 34.34 7.49
N SER A 488 -5.24 33.12 7.35
CA SER A 488 -3.89 32.87 6.83
C SER A 488 -3.67 33.24 5.35
N LEU A 489 -4.77 33.47 4.63
CA LEU A 489 -4.76 33.88 3.22
C LEU A 489 -4.96 35.38 3.01
N SER A 490 -5.12 36.17 4.08
CA SER A 490 -5.13 37.63 3.96
C SER A 490 -3.74 38.14 3.56
N ASN A 491 -3.69 39.20 2.75
CA ASN A 491 -2.43 39.82 2.33
C ASN A 491 -1.60 40.26 3.53
N GLU A 492 -2.25 40.80 4.56
CA GLU A 492 -1.57 41.23 5.78
C GLU A 492 -0.90 40.07 6.50
N TYR A 493 -1.61 38.94 6.69
CA TYR A 493 -1.03 37.74 7.29
C TYR A 493 0.19 37.24 6.51
N GLN A 494 0.06 37.13 5.18
CA GLN A 494 1.13 36.61 4.32
C GLN A 494 2.37 37.53 4.29
N ASN A 495 2.17 38.85 4.40
CA ASN A 495 3.28 39.80 4.45
C ASN A 495 4.01 39.77 5.81
N ASN A 496 3.24 39.61 6.90
CA ASN A 496 3.73 39.67 8.26
C ASN A 496 4.41 38.38 8.71
N ILE A 497 4.00 37.22 8.17
CA ILE A 497 4.45 35.91 8.65
C ILE A 497 5.38 35.25 7.65
N GLU A 498 6.61 35.01 8.10
CA GLU A 498 7.60 34.24 7.36
C GLU A 498 7.50 32.75 7.75
N ILE A 499 7.39 31.88 6.74
CA ILE A 499 7.29 30.43 6.94
C ILE A 499 8.54 29.76 6.36
N LYS A 500 9.31 29.08 7.22
CA LYS A 500 10.49 28.30 6.83
C LYS A 500 10.21 26.81 6.98
N TYR A 501 10.26 26.11 5.85
CA TYR A 501 10.14 24.66 5.80
C TYR A 501 11.52 24.01 5.95
N GLU A 502 11.60 22.90 6.68
CA GLU A 502 12.79 22.03 6.65
C GLU A 502 12.95 21.42 5.25
N LYS A 503 14.19 21.35 4.73
CA LYS A 503 14.46 20.78 3.40
C LYS A 503 13.92 19.34 3.34
N ASN A 504 13.08 19.08 2.34
CA ASN A 504 12.46 17.77 2.06
C ASN A 504 11.47 17.25 3.12
N CYS A 505 11.02 18.05 4.10
CA CYS A 505 10.20 17.53 5.21
C CYS A 505 9.12 18.52 5.70
N ASP A 506 7.86 18.07 5.88
CA ASP A 506 6.79 18.81 6.60
C ASP A 506 6.71 18.42 8.07
N ALA A 507 7.64 17.63 8.59
CA ALA A 507 7.62 17.34 10.01
C ALA A 507 7.91 18.62 10.82
N PHE A 508 8.82 19.48 10.33
CA PHE A 508 9.22 20.69 11.04
C PHE A 508 9.01 21.96 10.20
N ILE A 509 8.29 22.94 10.75
CA ILE A 509 8.13 24.28 10.17
C ILE A 509 8.43 25.31 11.26
N ASN A 510 9.18 26.34 10.90
CA ASN A 510 9.35 27.52 11.72
C ASN A 510 8.51 28.67 11.13
N LEU A 511 7.67 29.28 11.95
CA LEU A 511 6.93 30.48 11.61
C LEU A 511 7.45 31.66 12.43
N HIS A 512 7.67 32.79 11.79
CA HIS A 512 8.12 34.03 12.41
C HIS A 512 7.18 35.19 12.06
N ASN A 513 6.70 35.93 13.07
CA ASN A 513 5.85 37.10 12.88
C ASN A 513 6.67 38.39 13.05
N LYS A 514 6.89 39.10 11.93
CA LYS A 514 7.74 40.30 11.87
C LYS A 514 7.21 41.47 12.71
N ASN A 515 5.90 41.48 13.02
CA ASN A 515 5.24 42.60 13.69
C ASN A 515 5.14 42.44 15.21
N ILE A 516 5.52 41.27 15.76
CA ILE A 516 5.51 41.03 17.20
C ILE A 516 6.92 41.20 17.76
N LYS A 517 7.12 42.34 18.45
CA LYS A 517 8.41 42.71 19.02
C LYS A 517 8.77 41.93 20.31
N LYS A 518 7.76 41.46 21.05
CA LYS A 518 7.99 40.66 22.28
C LYS A 518 8.19 39.20 21.92
N ALA A 519 9.39 38.69 22.17
CA ALA A 519 9.83 37.39 21.72
C ALA A 519 9.28 36.24 22.58
N LEU A 520 8.00 35.86 22.41
CA LEU A 520 7.51 34.58 22.93
C LEU A 520 7.73 33.50 21.86
N LYS A 521 8.60 32.53 22.15
CA LYS A 521 8.92 31.39 21.30
C LYS A 521 8.14 30.18 21.78
N VAL A 522 7.27 29.64 20.94
CA VAL A 522 6.43 28.50 21.29
C VAL A 522 6.79 27.29 20.44
N TYR A 523 6.98 26.14 21.08
CA TYR A 523 7.16 24.87 20.42
C TYR A 523 5.83 24.09 20.38
N VAL A 524 5.32 23.80 19.20
CA VAL A 524 4.04 23.13 19.02
C VAL A 524 4.28 21.69 18.56
N LEU A 525 3.84 20.71 19.34
CA LEU A 525 4.11 19.29 19.09
C LEU A 525 2.82 18.46 19.01
N GLY A 526 2.64 17.67 17.96
CA GLY A 526 1.45 16.83 17.84
C GLY A 526 1.27 16.16 16.48
N ASN A 527 0.04 15.72 16.20
CA ASN A 527 -0.36 15.16 14.90
C ASN A 527 -0.75 16.30 13.92
N SER A 528 -1.64 16.04 12.96
CA SER A 528 -2.13 17.05 12.01
C SER A 528 -2.80 18.28 12.64
N PHE A 529 -3.26 18.21 13.91
CA PHE A 529 -3.87 19.36 14.58
C PHE A 529 -2.91 20.53 14.82
N VAL A 530 -1.60 20.26 14.78
CA VAL A 530 -0.58 21.33 14.88
C VAL A 530 -0.63 22.30 13.69
N GLU A 531 -1.19 21.89 12.55
CA GLU A 531 -1.16 22.64 11.29
C GLU A 531 -1.98 23.93 11.44
N THR A 532 -3.30 23.81 11.55
CA THR A 532 -4.19 24.97 11.72
C THR A 532 -3.93 25.73 13.02
N PHE A 533 -3.60 25.02 14.11
CA PHE A 533 -3.30 25.68 15.39
C PHE A 533 -2.09 26.60 15.28
N SER A 534 -1.01 26.16 14.63
CA SER A 534 0.20 26.98 14.47
C SER A 534 -0.04 28.21 13.61
N LYS A 535 -0.88 28.09 12.56
CA LYS A 535 -1.28 29.25 11.74
C LYS A 535 -1.94 30.34 12.57
N MET A 536 -2.77 29.97 13.53
CA MET A 536 -3.45 30.94 14.39
C MET A 536 -2.56 31.40 15.53
N LEU A 537 -1.74 30.52 16.12
CA LEU A 537 -0.89 30.87 17.26
C LEU A 537 0.12 31.95 16.91
N ILE A 538 0.72 31.89 15.71
CA ILE A 538 1.72 32.87 15.24
C ILE A 538 1.16 34.30 15.12
N THR A 539 -0.16 34.48 15.13
CA THR A 539 -0.78 35.82 15.19
C THR A 539 -0.53 36.53 16.52
N SER A 540 -0.06 35.81 17.54
CA SER A 540 0.01 36.28 18.92
C SER A 540 1.38 36.13 19.58
N VAL A 541 2.31 35.44 18.91
CA VAL A 541 3.65 35.14 19.42
C VAL A 541 4.69 35.44 18.34
N SER A 542 5.96 35.65 18.71
CA SER A 542 6.99 36.01 17.73
C SER A 542 7.37 34.82 16.86
N ASP A 543 7.51 33.64 17.46
CA ASP A 543 8.00 32.45 16.77
C ASP A 543 7.20 31.20 17.18
N VAL A 544 6.84 30.40 16.18
CA VAL A 544 6.22 29.08 16.37
C VAL A 544 7.09 28.03 15.69
N TYR A 545 7.64 27.13 16.50
CA TYR A 545 8.38 25.95 16.05
C TYR A 545 7.44 24.76 16.05
N ARG A 546 6.86 24.45 14.89
CA ARG A 546 5.85 23.41 14.73
C ARG A 546 6.48 22.09 14.34
N ARG A 547 6.23 21.06 15.15
CA ARG A 547 6.63 19.66 14.91
C ARG A 547 5.41 18.74 14.79
N ARG A 548 5.21 18.18 13.59
CA ARG A 548 4.24 17.12 13.29
C ARG A 548 4.90 15.75 13.35
N VAL A 549 4.32 14.83 14.12
CA VAL A 549 4.90 13.50 14.37
C VAL A 549 4.36 12.39 13.45
N ASN A 550 3.29 12.64 12.69
CA ASN A 550 2.60 11.62 11.89
C ASN A 550 2.81 11.76 10.37
N THR A 551 3.99 12.21 9.91
CA THR A 551 4.32 12.35 8.48
C THR A 551 5.21 11.21 7.97
N LYS A 552 5.27 11.00 6.63
CA LYS A 552 6.13 9.96 5.99
C LYS A 552 7.62 10.15 6.27
N CYS A 553 8.05 11.37 6.58
CA CYS A 553 9.41 11.70 6.97
C CYS A 553 9.62 11.66 8.49
N GLY A 554 8.57 11.28 9.24
CA GLY A 554 8.47 11.25 10.69
C GLY A 554 8.92 10.00 11.46
N PRO A 555 9.50 8.91 10.89
CA PRO A 555 10.04 7.82 11.73
C PRO A 555 11.02 8.34 12.80
N ASN A 556 11.79 9.39 12.48
CA ASN A 556 12.69 10.07 13.42
C ASN A 556 11.98 11.01 14.43
N ALA A 557 10.74 11.42 14.17
CA ALA A 557 9.94 12.31 15.04
C ALA A 557 9.10 11.53 16.08
N LEU A 558 8.87 10.24 15.85
CA LEU A 558 8.37 9.30 16.85
C LEU A 558 9.41 9.00 17.94
N ASN A 559 10.67 9.38 17.73
CA ASN A 559 11.70 9.33 18.76
C ASN A 559 11.64 10.58 19.65
N SER A 560 11.28 10.39 20.91
CA SER A 560 11.27 11.44 21.93
C SER A 560 12.62 12.12 22.11
N GLU A 561 13.75 11.41 21.92
CA GLU A 561 15.10 12.00 22.07
C GLU A 561 15.37 13.09 21.04
N LYS A 562 14.94 12.89 19.78
CA LYS A 562 15.10 13.90 18.73
C LYS A 562 14.31 15.16 19.09
N VAL A 563 13.05 14.99 19.51
CA VAL A 563 12.19 16.11 19.93
C VAL A 563 12.77 16.82 21.14
N ILE A 564 13.28 16.09 22.13
CA ILE A 564 13.94 16.67 23.31
C ILE A 564 15.19 17.46 22.90
N SER A 565 16.00 16.94 21.97
CA SER A 565 17.16 17.66 21.44
C SER A 565 16.77 18.93 20.69
N GLU A 566 15.72 18.88 19.86
CA GLU A 566 15.17 20.05 19.16
C GLU A 566 14.72 21.12 20.17
N ILE A 567 13.95 20.73 21.19
CA ILE A 567 13.50 21.63 22.27
C ILE A 567 14.69 22.23 23.02
N LYS A 568 15.71 21.44 23.36
CA LYS A 568 16.91 21.93 24.05
C LYS A 568 17.73 22.91 23.21
N ASN A 569 17.76 22.74 21.90
CA ASN A 569 18.48 23.64 20.99
C ASN A 569 17.71 24.95 20.77
N ILE A 570 16.39 24.88 20.64
CA ILE A 570 15.53 26.04 20.40
C ILE A 570 15.35 26.87 21.67
N MET A 571 15.28 26.20 22.83
CA MET A 571 14.93 26.77 24.14
C MET A 571 13.65 27.61 24.06
N PRO A 572 12.50 27.01 23.71
CA PRO A 572 11.22 27.72 23.67
C PRO A 572 10.77 28.12 25.08
N ASP A 573 9.98 29.19 25.18
CA ASP A 573 9.39 29.64 26.45
C ASP A 573 8.25 28.73 26.91
N LEU A 574 7.61 28.04 25.94
CA LEU A 574 6.42 27.24 26.16
C LEU A 574 6.35 26.09 25.15
N ILE A 575 5.92 24.92 25.60
CA ILE A 575 5.51 23.82 24.72
C ILE A 575 3.99 23.70 24.73
N ILE A 576 3.37 23.64 23.56
CA ILE A 576 1.95 23.39 23.40
C ILE A 576 1.72 22.10 22.63
N ILE A 577 0.90 21.21 23.18
CA ILE A 577 0.49 19.96 22.55
C ILE A 577 -1.00 20.04 22.21
N PRO A 578 -1.40 20.39 20.97
CA PRO A 578 -2.77 20.25 20.50
C PRO A 578 -3.08 18.77 20.31
N PHE A 579 -3.61 18.17 21.37
CA PHE A 579 -3.92 16.75 21.45
C PHE A 579 -5.31 16.48 20.93
N TYR A 580 -5.40 15.72 19.85
CA TYR A 580 -6.63 15.12 19.35
C TYR A 580 -6.47 13.60 19.35
N ALA A 581 -7.57 12.86 19.42
CA ALA A 581 -7.53 11.41 19.49
C ALA A 581 -6.65 10.79 18.40
N ASP A 582 -5.80 9.83 18.81
CA ASP A 582 -4.71 9.24 18.03
C ASP A 582 -3.35 9.97 18.02
N THR A 583 -3.27 11.17 18.60
CA THR A 583 -1.98 11.87 18.75
C THR A 583 -1.01 10.93 19.49
N PHE A 584 0.11 10.60 18.82
CA PHE A 584 1.16 9.69 19.31
C PHE A 584 0.88 8.16 19.22
N ASN A 585 -0.19 7.71 18.55
CA ASN A 585 -0.59 6.28 18.53
C ASN A 585 0.09 5.39 17.49
N LYS A 586 0.73 5.95 16.45
CA LYS A 586 1.48 5.15 15.44
C LYS A 586 2.89 4.72 15.89
N MET A 587 3.15 4.65 17.21
CA MET A 587 4.47 4.36 17.80
C MET A 587 4.67 2.89 18.23
N GLN A 588 3.97 1.94 17.60
CA GLN A 588 4.15 0.51 17.86
C GLN A 588 4.84 -0.20 16.70
#